data_AF-A0A1H9XNT3-F1
#
_entry.id   AF-A0A1H9XNT3-F1
#
_cell.length_a   1.000
_cell.length_b   1.000
_cell.length_c   1.000
_cell.angle_alpha   90.00
_cell.angle_beta   90.00
_cell.angle_gamma   90.00
#
_symmetry.space_group_name_H-M   'P 1'
#
loop_
_entity.id
_entity.type
_entity.pdbx_description
1 polymer ?
#
loop_
_entity_poly.entity_id
_entity_poly.type
_entity_poly.pdbx_seq_one_letter_code
_entity_poly.pdbx_strand_id
1 'polypeptide(L)'
;MHPHVSAVVYIAARAPDANEDFAALAKTYPTPPASAGIVFDGEEGRLTERAFLEDFAGDIPRARAEVLYATQYPFRKALLSGKVTEAAWRHKPSYYAVSSEDRTINPDLQRFLAKRMDAKAIEIKASHLSLISHPGEVAELILEAAG
;
A
#
# COMPACT_ATOMS: atom_id res chain seq x y z
N MET A 1 -4.71 4.63 -20.22
CA MET A 1 -3.39 4.00 -19.92
C MET A 1 -2.28 4.43 -20.91
N HIS A 2 -1.02 4.61 -20.47
CA HIS A 2 0.12 4.98 -21.34
C HIS A 2 0.70 3.76 -22.10
N PRO A 3 1.07 3.87 -23.40
CA PRO A 3 1.54 2.74 -24.22
C PRO A 3 2.86 2.13 -23.73
N HIS A 4 3.74 2.91 -23.10
CA HIS A 4 5.03 2.43 -22.58
C HIS A 4 4.94 1.65 -21.25
N VAL A 5 3.75 1.46 -20.68
CA VAL A 5 3.60 0.63 -19.47
C VAL A 5 3.40 -0.82 -19.89
N SER A 6 4.34 -1.70 -19.55
CA SER A 6 4.26 -3.14 -19.82
C SER A 6 3.41 -3.88 -18.78
N ALA A 7 3.58 -3.55 -17.51
CA ALA A 7 2.88 -4.15 -16.37
C ALA A 7 2.68 -3.14 -15.23
N VAL A 8 1.88 -3.50 -14.24
CA VAL A 8 1.72 -2.75 -12.98
C VAL A 8 2.03 -3.64 -11.78
N VAL A 9 2.80 -3.11 -10.83
CA VAL A 9 3.19 -3.80 -9.60
C VAL A 9 2.65 -3.04 -8.41
N TYR A 10 1.86 -3.72 -7.59
CA TYR A 10 1.27 -3.18 -6.36
C TYR A 10 1.99 -3.78 -5.15
N ILE A 11 2.49 -2.93 -4.23
CA ILE A 11 3.20 -3.38 -3.03
C ILE A 11 2.46 -2.82 -1.82
N ALA A 12 1.91 -3.70 -0.98
CA ALA A 12 1.13 -3.30 0.20
C ALA A 12 0.12 -2.18 -0.11
N ALA A 13 -0.68 -2.33 -1.17
CA ALA A 13 -1.38 -1.20 -1.77
C ALA A 13 -2.91 -1.35 -1.79
N ARG A 14 -3.63 -0.25 -1.57
CA ARG A 14 -5.04 -0.19 -1.99
C ARG A 14 -5.08 0.11 -3.48
N ALA A 15 -5.91 -0.63 -4.21
CA ALA A 15 -6.00 -0.55 -5.67
C ALA A 15 -7.47 -0.69 -6.10
N PRO A 16 -8.26 0.39 -5.94
CA PRO A 16 -9.67 0.39 -6.32
C PRO A 16 -9.86 0.13 -7.82
N ASP A 17 -11.03 -0.38 -8.18
CA ASP A 17 -11.48 -0.47 -9.56
C ASP A 17 -11.98 0.88 -10.10
N ALA A 18 -12.25 0.93 -11.40
CA ALA A 18 -12.87 2.10 -12.03
C ALA A 18 -14.21 2.42 -11.34
N ASN A 19 -14.33 3.68 -10.90
CA ASN A 19 -15.46 4.26 -10.18
C ASN A 19 -15.72 3.69 -8.77
N GLU A 20 -14.82 2.85 -8.25
CA GLU A 20 -14.88 2.38 -6.87
C GLU A 20 -14.40 3.48 -5.91
N ASP A 21 -15.09 3.60 -4.77
CA ASP A 21 -14.75 4.58 -3.74
C ASP A 21 -13.67 4.03 -2.81
N PHE A 22 -12.58 4.78 -2.67
CA PHE A 22 -11.41 4.34 -1.90
C PHE A 22 -11.72 4.09 -0.41
N ALA A 23 -12.54 4.94 0.21
CA ALA A 23 -12.92 4.80 1.61
C ALA A 23 -13.92 3.66 1.82
N ALA A 24 -14.90 3.52 0.91
CA ALA A 24 -15.88 2.45 0.98
C ALA A 24 -15.21 1.08 0.82
N LEU A 25 -14.27 0.95 -0.12
CA LEU A 25 -13.46 -0.26 -0.29
C LEU A 25 -12.68 -0.61 0.99
N ALA A 26 -12.07 0.38 1.65
CA ALA A 26 -11.36 0.12 2.90
C ALA A 26 -12.28 -0.35 4.05
N LYS A 27 -13.54 0.12 4.07
CA LYS A 27 -14.53 -0.22 5.10
C LYS A 27 -15.11 -1.64 4.99
N THR A 28 -14.84 -2.37 3.91
CA THR A 28 -15.28 -3.77 3.78
C THR A 28 -14.44 -4.74 4.61
N TYR A 29 -13.33 -4.26 5.20
CA TYR A 29 -12.43 -5.01 6.07
C TYR A 29 -12.21 -4.27 7.40
N PRO A 30 -11.74 -4.96 8.46
CA PRO A 30 -11.43 -4.33 9.74
C PRO A 30 -10.48 -3.13 9.59
N THR A 31 -10.81 -2.03 10.27
CA THR A 31 -9.99 -0.81 10.28
C THR A 31 -8.59 -1.12 10.80
N PRO A 32 -7.53 -0.81 10.04
CA PRO A 32 -6.16 -1.11 10.44
C PRO A 32 -5.67 -0.15 11.55
N PRO A 33 -4.87 -0.62 12.53
CA PRO A 33 -4.41 0.14 13.68
C PRO A 33 -3.80 1.51 13.37
N ALA A 34 -2.99 1.63 12.31
CA ALA A 34 -2.33 2.88 11.92
C ALA A 34 -3.34 4.03 11.71
N SER A 35 -4.59 3.71 11.34
CA SER A 35 -5.65 4.70 11.13
C SER A 35 -5.94 5.56 12.37
N ALA A 36 -5.77 4.99 13.57
CA ALA A 36 -5.95 5.72 14.83
C ALA A 36 -4.85 6.77 15.07
N GLY A 37 -3.73 6.65 14.37
CA GLY A 37 -2.59 7.56 14.48
C GLY A 37 -2.55 8.64 13.40
N ILE A 38 -3.56 8.74 12.53
CA ILE A 38 -3.62 9.80 11.53
C ILE A 38 -4.01 11.12 12.20
N VAL A 39 -3.17 12.14 12.03
CA VAL A 39 -3.45 13.51 12.45
C VAL A 39 -3.48 14.43 11.22
N PHE A 40 -4.34 15.45 11.27
CA PHE A 40 -4.49 16.43 10.19
C PHE A 40 -4.05 17.81 10.62
N ASP A 41 -3.41 18.51 9.68
CA ASP A 41 -3.00 19.90 9.76
C ASP A 41 -3.53 20.59 8.49
N GLY A 42 -4.68 21.25 8.62
CA GLY A 42 -5.46 21.72 7.47
C GLY A 42 -5.85 20.58 6.53
N GLU A 43 -5.36 20.65 5.29
CA GLU A 43 -5.64 19.68 4.21
C GLU A 43 -4.58 18.58 4.08
N GLU A 44 -3.64 18.52 5.01
CA GLU A 44 -2.55 17.54 5.03
C GLU A 44 -2.71 16.59 6.21
N GLY A 45 -2.47 15.30 5.96
CA GLY A 45 -2.49 14.23 6.95
C GLY A 45 -1.13 13.57 7.08
N ARG A 46 -0.82 13.08 8.28
CA ARG A 46 0.39 12.31 8.58
C ARG A 46 0.13 11.32 9.73
N LEU A 47 0.94 10.28 9.84
CA LEU A 47 0.95 9.42 11.01
C LEU A 47 1.69 10.10 12.16
N THR A 48 1.17 9.97 13.38
CA THR A 48 1.92 10.17 14.62
C THR A 48 3.16 9.27 14.66
N GLU A 49 4.19 9.68 15.39
CA GLU A 49 5.41 8.88 15.55
C GLU A 49 5.12 7.45 16.00
N ARG A 50 4.30 7.29 17.05
CA ARG A 50 3.92 5.98 17.56
C ARG A 50 3.31 5.09 16.48
N ALA A 51 2.31 5.59 15.74
CA ALA A 51 1.66 4.81 14.68
C ALA A 51 2.61 4.55 13.50
N PHE A 52 3.50 5.49 13.18
CA PHE A 52 4.51 5.28 12.15
C PHE A 52 5.47 4.14 12.54
N LEU A 53 6.03 4.19 13.74
CA LEU A 53 7.01 3.21 14.21
C LEU A 53 6.38 1.82 14.47
N GLU A 54 5.18 1.77 15.03
CA GLU A 54 4.54 0.51 15.45
C GLU A 54 3.69 -0.14 14.35
N ASP A 55 2.97 0.65 13.55
CA ASP A 55 1.95 0.13 12.63
C ASP A 55 2.32 0.25 11.14
N PHE A 56 3.18 1.21 10.78
CA PHE A 56 3.62 1.43 9.39
C PHE A 56 5.00 0.81 9.12
N ALA A 57 5.93 0.98 10.05
CA ALA A 57 7.32 0.51 9.95
C ALA A 57 7.64 -0.62 10.95
N GLY A 58 6.64 -1.43 11.34
CA GLY A 58 6.72 -2.33 12.49
C GLY A 58 7.78 -3.44 12.40
N ASP A 59 8.31 -3.72 11.21
CA ASP A 59 9.36 -4.70 10.92
C ASP A 59 10.69 -4.06 10.50
N ILE A 60 10.83 -2.74 10.63
CA ILE A 60 12.07 -2.01 10.36
C ILE A 60 12.82 -1.75 11.67
N PRO A 61 14.16 -1.91 11.72
CA PRO A 61 14.95 -1.53 12.89
C PRO A 61 14.63 -0.10 13.34
N ARG A 62 14.36 0.08 14.64
CA ARG A 62 13.81 1.32 15.20
C ARG A 62 14.56 2.58 14.75
N ALA A 63 15.89 2.60 14.82
CA ALA A 63 16.69 3.75 14.41
C ALA A 63 16.46 4.13 12.93
N ARG A 64 16.25 3.14 12.05
CA ARG A 64 15.92 3.38 10.64
C ARG A 64 14.47 3.86 10.49
N ALA A 65 13.54 3.31 11.26
CA ALA A 65 12.15 3.75 11.26
C ALA A 65 11.99 5.20 11.75
N GLU A 66 12.78 5.65 12.73
CA GLU A 66 12.85 7.03 13.22
C GLU A 66 13.35 7.99 12.13
N VAL A 67 14.37 7.60 11.35
CA VAL A 67 14.83 8.37 10.18
C VAL A 67 13.74 8.46 9.12
N LEU A 68 13.06 7.35 8.81
CA LEU A 68 11.95 7.34 7.85
C LEU A 68 10.78 8.23 8.31
N TYR A 69 10.45 8.19 9.60
CA TYR A 69 9.44 9.06 10.21
C TYR A 69 9.80 10.54 10.06
N ALA A 70 11.05 10.91 10.32
CA ALA A 70 11.54 12.28 10.15
C ALA A 70 11.41 12.77 8.70
N THR A 71 11.40 11.86 7.73
CA THR A 71 11.22 12.14 6.29
C THR A 71 9.79 11.89 5.78
N GLN A 72 8.85 11.54 6.66
CA GLN A 72 7.46 11.29 6.26
C GLN A 72 6.87 12.54 5.61
N TYR A 73 6.48 12.42 4.34
CA TYR A 73 5.81 13.51 3.65
C TYR A 73 4.30 13.48 3.94
N PRO A 74 3.66 14.61 4.27
CA PRO A 74 2.21 14.64 4.48
C PRO A 74 1.44 14.29 3.22
N PHE A 75 0.34 13.54 3.36
CA PHE A 75 -0.58 13.25 2.26
C PHE A 75 -1.73 14.25 2.24
N ARG A 76 -2.32 14.51 1.07
CA ARG A 76 -3.51 15.36 0.96
C ARG A 76 -4.75 14.61 1.47
N LYS A 77 -5.54 15.23 2.34
CA LYS A 77 -6.79 14.66 2.90
C LYS A 77 -7.73 14.10 1.84
N ALA A 78 -7.82 14.78 0.68
CA ALA A 78 -8.61 14.35 -0.48
C ALA A 78 -8.22 12.95 -1.02
N LEU A 79 -7.02 12.46 -0.74
CA LEU A 79 -6.58 11.09 -1.09
C LEU A 79 -7.54 10.03 -0.53
N LEU A 80 -8.06 10.25 0.68
CA LEU A 80 -8.90 9.26 1.38
C LEU A 80 -10.29 9.11 0.77
N SER A 81 -10.73 10.06 -0.06
CA SER A 81 -12.02 10.03 -0.78
C SER A 81 -11.83 10.02 -2.30
N GLY A 82 -10.62 9.69 -2.77
CA GLY A 82 -10.31 9.64 -4.18
C GLY A 82 -11.12 8.57 -4.91
N LYS A 83 -11.47 8.84 -6.17
CA LYS A 83 -12.05 7.87 -7.09
C LYS A 83 -11.14 7.72 -8.29
N VAL A 84 -10.88 6.48 -8.67
CA VAL A 84 -10.12 6.17 -9.88
C VAL A 84 -11.12 6.01 -11.01
N THR A 85 -10.90 6.67 -12.15
CA THR A 85 -11.81 6.58 -13.32
C THR A 85 -11.42 5.44 -14.26
N GLU A 86 -10.13 5.07 -14.31
CA GLU A 86 -9.59 3.96 -15.09
C GLU A 86 -8.59 3.19 -14.22
N ALA A 87 -8.86 1.91 -13.96
CA ALA A 87 -7.97 1.04 -13.20
C ALA A 87 -6.93 0.40 -14.14
N ALA A 88 -5.65 0.75 -14.00
CA ALA A 88 -4.58 0.23 -14.86
C ALA A 88 -4.52 -1.30 -14.88
N TRP A 89 -4.80 -1.96 -13.74
CA TRP A 89 -4.83 -3.41 -13.60
C TRP A 89 -5.92 -4.10 -14.43
N ARG A 90 -6.93 -3.36 -14.93
CA ARG A 90 -7.91 -3.88 -15.90
C ARG A 90 -7.33 -4.07 -17.31
N HIS A 91 -6.18 -3.45 -17.60
CA HIS A 91 -5.63 -3.36 -18.95
C HIS A 91 -4.17 -3.83 -19.07
N LYS A 92 -3.52 -4.13 -17.94
CA LYS A 92 -2.10 -4.49 -17.89
C LYS A 92 -1.92 -5.74 -17.02
N PRO A 93 -0.95 -6.62 -17.38
CA PRO A 93 -0.46 -7.63 -16.46
C PRO A 93 -0.20 -7.01 -15.09
N SER A 94 -0.72 -7.66 -14.06
CA SER A 94 -0.71 -7.15 -12.70
C SER A 94 0.08 -8.07 -11.81
N TYR A 95 0.87 -7.46 -10.94
CA TYR A 95 1.68 -8.13 -9.93
C TYR A 95 1.36 -7.53 -8.57
N TYR A 96 1.45 -8.34 -7.53
CA TYR A 96 1.07 -7.89 -6.20
C TYR A 96 1.99 -8.48 -5.11
N ALA A 97 2.55 -7.64 -4.25
CA ALA A 97 3.20 -8.07 -3.01
C ALA A 97 2.28 -7.80 -1.82
N VAL A 98 1.71 -8.86 -1.27
CA VAL A 98 0.90 -8.80 -0.04
C VAL A 98 1.85 -8.74 1.16
N SER A 99 1.65 -7.76 2.03
CA SER A 99 2.35 -7.69 3.32
C SER A 99 1.47 -8.30 4.40
N SER A 100 1.82 -9.51 4.87
CA SER A 100 0.92 -10.34 5.67
C SER A 100 0.72 -9.83 7.11
N GLU A 101 1.60 -8.94 7.59
CA GLU A 101 1.56 -8.34 8.93
C GLU A 101 1.30 -6.82 8.86
N ASP A 102 0.76 -6.34 7.74
CA ASP A 102 0.45 -4.93 7.54
C ASP A 102 -0.66 -4.42 8.49
N ARG A 103 -0.33 -3.37 9.24
CA ARG A 103 -1.23 -2.71 10.21
C ARG A 103 -1.70 -1.33 9.74
N THR A 104 -1.48 -1.02 8.46
CA THR A 104 -1.90 0.20 7.74
C THR A 104 -2.93 -0.10 6.65
N ILE A 105 -2.83 -1.24 5.98
CA ILE A 105 -3.85 -1.80 5.08
C ILE A 105 -4.08 -3.24 5.47
N ASN A 106 -5.34 -3.59 5.74
CA ASN A 106 -5.70 -4.94 6.13
C ASN A 106 -5.17 -5.99 5.12
N PRO A 107 -4.40 -7.00 5.54
CA PRO A 107 -3.84 -8.00 4.62
C PRO A 107 -4.89 -8.78 3.83
N ASP A 108 -6.09 -9.00 4.38
CA ASP A 108 -7.18 -9.66 3.65
C ASP A 108 -7.74 -8.79 2.53
N LEU A 109 -7.74 -7.47 2.70
CA LEU A 109 -8.05 -6.54 1.60
C LEU A 109 -6.98 -6.66 0.50
N GLN A 110 -5.70 -6.76 0.87
CA GLN A 110 -4.62 -6.94 -0.11
C GLN A 110 -4.77 -8.24 -0.89
N ARG A 111 -5.03 -9.36 -0.19
CA ARG A 111 -5.28 -10.67 -0.82
C ARG A 111 -6.49 -10.64 -1.74
N PHE A 112 -7.58 -9.99 -1.31
CA PHE A 112 -8.76 -9.79 -2.15
C PHE A 112 -8.44 -9.01 -3.42
N LEU A 113 -7.69 -7.92 -3.30
CA LEU A 113 -7.28 -7.09 -4.43
C LEU A 113 -6.41 -7.87 -5.41
N ALA A 114 -5.37 -8.55 -4.92
CA ALA A 114 -4.51 -9.39 -5.74
C ALA A 114 -5.31 -10.43 -6.53
N LYS A 115 -6.24 -11.13 -5.85
CA LYS A 115 -7.12 -12.11 -6.49
C LYS A 115 -8.07 -11.49 -7.51
N ARG A 116 -8.70 -10.36 -7.19
CA ARG A 116 -9.64 -9.66 -8.10
C ARG A 116 -8.96 -9.19 -9.38
N MET A 117 -7.67 -8.86 -9.32
CA MET A 117 -6.87 -8.44 -10.47
C MET A 117 -6.38 -9.60 -11.32
N ASP A 118 -6.57 -10.85 -10.89
CA ASP A 118 -5.85 -12.01 -11.44
C ASP A 118 -4.32 -11.75 -11.46
N ALA A 119 -3.82 -11.08 -10.42
CA ALA A 119 -2.42 -10.68 -10.36
C ALA A 119 -1.52 -11.86 -9.99
N LYS A 120 -0.31 -11.89 -10.55
CA LYS A 120 0.75 -12.73 -10.00
C LYS A 120 1.16 -12.17 -8.63
N ALA A 121 0.85 -12.93 -7.58
CA ALA A 121 1.01 -12.46 -6.22
C ALA A 121 2.10 -13.23 -5.46
N ILE A 122 2.86 -12.51 -4.65
CA ILE A 122 3.69 -13.07 -3.57
C ILE A 122 3.16 -12.55 -2.24
N GLU A 123 3.35 -13.32 -1.18
CA GLU A 123 3.04 -12.91 0.18
C GLU A 123 4.32 -12.86 1.01
N ILE A 124 4.59 -11.70 1.59
CA ILE A 124 5.81 -11.40 2.35
C ILE A 124 5.40 -11.21 3.81
N LYS A 125 6.13 -11.86 4.72
CA LYS A 125 5.95 -11.67 6.16
C LYS A 125 6.54 -10.33 6.61
N ALA A 126 5.80 -9.25 6.33
CA ALA A 126 6.24 -7.88 6.50
C ALA A 126 5.12 -6.97 7.04
N SER A 127 5.53 -5.87 7.66
CA SER A 127 4.66 -4.71 7.93
C SER A 127 4.41 -3.93 6.62
N HIS A 128 3.85 -2.72 6.71
CA HIS A 128 3.44 -1.97 5.52
C HIS A 128 4.61 -1.61 4.58
N LEU A 129 5.80 -1.37 5.14
CA LEU A 129 7.00 -0.98 4.38
C LEU A 129 7.81 -2.19 3.86
N SER A 130 7.14 -3.20 3.30
CA SER A 130 7.80 -4.38 2.70
C SER A 130 8.81 -4.02 1.61
N LEU A 131 8.62 -2.91 0.90
CA LEU A 131 9.60 -2.36 -0.05
C LEU A 131 10.95 -1.97 0.58
N ILE A 132 10.99 -1.76 1.90
CA ILE A 132 12.18 -1.37 2.66
C ILE A 132 12.71 -2.54 3.51
N SER A 133 11.82 -3.31 4.14
CA SER A 133 12.20 -4.45 5.00
C SER A 133 12.60 -5.68 4.20
N HIS A 134 11.97 -5.91 3.03
CA HIS A 134 12.17 -7.06 2.15
C HIS A 134 12.46 -6.60 0.71
N PRO A 135 13.52 -5.80 0.48
CA PRO A 135 13.79 -5.20 -0.81
C PRO A 135 14.16 -6.23 -1.89
N GLY A 136 14.68 -7.41 -1.50
CA GLY A 136 15.03 -8.48 -2.43
C GLY A 136 13.80 -9.06 -3.11
N GLU A 137 12.83 -9.51 -2.33
CA GLU A 137 11.57 -10.09 -2.80
C GLU A 137 10.76 -9.09 -3.64
N VAL A 138 10.74 -7.82 -3.21
CA VAL A 138 10.08 -6.75 -3.97
C VAL A 138 10.80 -6.46 -5.29
N ALA A 139 12.14 -6.43 -5.29
CA ALA A 139 12.91 -6.21 -6.52
C ALA A 139 12.74 -7.36 -7.50
N GLU A 140 12.75 -8.62 -7.04
CA GLU A 140 12.50 -9.79 -7.88
C GLU A 140 11.11 -9.74 -8.53
N LEU A 141 10.07 -9.38 -7.78
CA LEU A 141 8.72 -9.20 -8.34
C LEU A 141 8.68 -8.11 -9.43
N ILE A 142 9.37 -6.99 -9.22
CA ILE A 142 9.46 -5.89 -10.19
C ILE A 142 10.21 -6.32 -11.44
N LEU A 143 11.35 -7.02 -11.28
CA LEU A 143 12.14 -7.53 -12.41
C LEU A 143 11.32 -8.52 -13.24
N GLU A 144 10.56 -9.39 -12.58
CA GLU A 144 9.69 -10.33 -13.28
C GLU A 144 8.57 -9.61 -14.06
N ALA A 145 8.01 -8.53 -13.50
CA ALA A 145 7.02 -7.72 -14.19
C ALA A 145 7.58 -6.93 -15.38
N ALA A 146 8.89 -6.65 -15.38
CA ALA A 146 9.56 -5.91 -16.43
C ALA A 146 9.85 -6.75 -17.69
N GLY A 147 9.98 -8.08 -17.54
CA GLY A 147 10.30 -9.02 -18.62
C GLY A 147 11.80 -9.26 -18.76
#